data_AF-A0A1L7V5A3-F1
#
_entry.id   AF-A0A1L7V5A3-F1
#
_cell.length_a   1.000
_cell.length_b   1.000
_cell.length_c   1.000
_cell.angle_alpha   90.00
_cell.angle_beta   90.00
_cell.angle_gamma   90.00
#
_symmetry.space_group_name_H-M   'P 1'
#
loop_
_entity.id
_entity.type
_entity.pdbx_description
1 polymer ?
#
loop_
_entity_poly.entity_id
_entity_poly.type
_entity_poly.pdbx_seq_one_letter_code
_entity_poly.pdbx_strand_id
1 'polypeptide(L)'
;MLHKADIKHLLLRLQALKALAWHPLLVPLILMEQRIEGTAEKLTLMRDSLYSVEKRTGTHKNYRNDKYHEELNHYAYGDRVWERRHEQDVDFEAAPGKITSIASDCAMTEAKCQVNESLLDWIQELNDSLAKPNTDDGSWDRACLNLMAQRDSALNLQKTEAALRDSSDMRAIAWVTLAFLPATFVAYFFLQL
;
A
#
# COMPACT_ATOMS: atom_id res chain seq x y z
N MET A 1 14.80 11.61 5.49
CA MET A 1 15.86 11.59 6.52
C MET A 1 15.78 10.26 7.24
N LEU A 2 16.90 9.56 7.50
CA LEU A 2 16.88 8.37 8.35
C LEU A 2 16.50 8.79 9.77
N HIS A 3 15.53 8.11 10.37
CA HIS A 3 15.15 8.34 11.76
C HIS A 3 16.17 7.69 12.70
N LYS A 4 16.23 8.19 13.94
CA LYS A 4 17.14 7.66 14.98
C LYS A 4 16.93 6.17 15.26
N ALA A 5 15.70 5.67 15.07
CA ALA A 5 15.36 4.25 15.18
C ALA A 5 16.01 3.42 14.06
N ASP A 6 16.00 3.93 12.83
CA ASP A 6 16.58 3.27 11.65
C ASP A 6 18.10 3.08 11.82
N ILE A 7 18.78 4.11 12.35
CA ILE A 7 20.22 4.05 12.62
C ILE A 7 20.54 3.01 13.70
N LYS A 8 19.70 2.90 14.73
CA LYS A 8 19.88 1.90 15.79
C LYS A 8 19.69 0.48 15.26
N HIS A 9 18.67 0.26 14.43
CA HIS A 9 18.42 -1.03 13.79
C HIS A 9 19.60 -1.43 12.88
N LEU A 10 20.06 -0.51 12.03
CA LEU A 10 21.21 -0.72 11.16
C LEU A 10 22.46 -1.11 11.96
N LEU A 11 22.76 -0.40 13.05
CA LEU A 11 23.92 -0.67 13.88
C LEU A 11 23.84 -2.07 14.53
N LEU A 12 22.67 -2.47 15.02
CA LEU A 12 22.45 -3.80 15.59
C LEU A 12 22.64 -4.90 14.53
N ARG A 13 22.08 -4.72 13.33
CA ARG A 13 22.25 -5.68 12.22
C ARG A 13 23.70 -5.78 11.77
N LEU A 14 24.43 -4.66 11.69
CA LEU A 14 25.87 -4.65 11.36
C LEU A 14 26.71 -5.37 12.42
N GLN A 15 26.40 -5.20 13.71
CA GLN A 15 27.08 -5.93 14.79
C GLN A 15 26.83 -7.43 14.71
N ALA A 16 25.59 -7.84 14.42
CA ALA A 16 25.23 -9.24 14.22
C ALA A 16 25.95 -9.84 13.00
N LEU A 17 26.11 -9.06 11.93
CA LEU A 17 26.72 -9.48 10.66
C LEU A 17 28.19 -9.05 10.53
N LYS A 18 28.90 -8.85 11.65
CA LYS A 18 30.30 -8.38 11.67
C LYS A 18 31.24 -9.22 10.80
N ALA A 19 30.95 -10.51 10.66
CA ALA A 19 31.76 -11.43 9.86
C ALA A 19 31.69 -11.14 8.36
N LEU A 20 30.68 -10.40 7.91
CA LEU A 20 30.43 -10.01 6.51
C LEU A 20 30.62 -8.50 6.31
N ALA A 21 31.17 -7.79 7.29
CA ALA A 21 31.30 -6.33 7.27
C ALA A 21 32.13 -5.78 6.09
N TRP A 22 32.95 -6.62 5.48
CA TRP A 22 33.75 -6.32 4.30
C TRP A 22 32.95 -6.40 2.99
N HIS A 23 31.73 -6.97 2.99
CA HIS A 23 30.96 -7.14 1.78
C HIS A 23 30.23 -5.84 1.40
N PRO A 24 30.45 -5.28 0.20
CA PRO A 24 29.88 -3.99 -0.21
C PRO A 24 28.34 -3.99 -0.31
N LEU A 25 27.73 -5.15 -0.54
CA LEU A 25 26.25 -5.29 -0.55
C LEU A 25 25.63 -5.41 0.85
N LEU A 26 26.41 -5.48 1.93
CA LEU A 26 25.87 -5.70 3.27
C LEU A 26 24.90 -4.59 3.69
N VAL A 27 25.31 -3.34 3.56
CA VAL A 27 24.48 -2.18 3.93
C VAL A 27 23.24 -2.06 3.03
N PRO A 28 23.36 -2.14 1.69
CA PRO A 28 22.20 -2.23 0.78
C PRO A 28 21.17 -3.28 1.18
N LEU A 29 21.61 -4.50 1.50
CA LEU A 29 20.73 -5.60 1.87
C LEU A 29 20.02 -5.38 3.20
N ILE A 30 20.72 -4.84 4.22
CA ILE A 30 20.10 -4.50 5.51
C ILE A 30 19.05 -3.40 5.32
N LEU A 31 19.33 -2.38 4.51
CA LEU A 31 18.36 -1.32 4.23
C LEU A 31 17.14 -1.85 3.45
N MET A 32 17.34 -2.82 2.56
CA MET A 32 16.25 -3.45 1.83
C MET A 32 15.37 -4.32 2.75
N GLU A 33 15.99 -5.10 3.64
CA GLU A 33 15.30 -5.87 4.69
C GLU A 33 14.41 -4.96 5.55
N GLN A 34 14.95 -3.84 6.03
CA GLN A 34 14.18 -2.89 6.84
C GLN A 34 13.00 -2.26 6.05
N ARG A 35 13.13 -2.10 4.73
CA ARG A 35 12.07 -1.51 3.88
C ARG A 35 10.91 -2.46 3.61
N ILE A 36 11.16 -3.77 3.62
CA ILE A 36 10.12 -4.78 3.44
C ILE A 36 9.47 -5.18 4.77
N GLU A 37 10.14 -4.91 5.89
CA GLU A 37 9.65 -5.18 7.24
C GLU A 37 8.26 -4.57 7.47
N GLY A 38 7.35 -5.37 8.04
CA GLY A 38 5.96 -4.95 8.32
C GLY A 38 5.05 -4.84 7.09
N THR A 39 5.54 -5.01 5.85
CA THR A 39 4.67 -4.95 4.65
C THR A 39 3.60 -6.04 4.68
N ALA A 40 3.95 -7.26 5.06
CA ALA A 40 3.00 -8.38 5.17
C ALA A 40 1.93 -8.13 6.25
N GLU A 41 2.32 -7.53 7.38
CA GLU A 41 1.40 -7.16 8.45
C GLU A 41 0.43 -6.08 7.97
N LYS A 42 0.93 -5.07 7.25
CA LYS A 42 0.08 -4.01 6.69
C LYS A 42 -0.93 -4.57 5.67
N LEU A 43 -0.50 -5.47 4.79
CA LEU A 43 -1.40 -6.16 3.84
C LEU A 43 -2.47 -6.99 4.57
N THR A 44 -2.08 -7.64 5.66
CA THR A 44 -3.02 -8.40 6.52
C THR A 44 -4.07 -7.47 7.12
N LEU A 45 -3.67 -6.32 7.66
CA LEU A 45 -4.60 -5.32 8.19
C LEU A 45 -5.55 -4.76 7.13
N MET A 46 -5.07 -4.50 5.90
CA MET A 46 -5.91 -4.05 4.78
C MET A 46 -6.96 -5.11 4.42
N ARG A 47 -6.53 -6.38 4.32
CA ARG A 47 -7.42 -7.51 4.06
C ARG A 47 -8.48 -7.65 5.14
N ASP A 48 -8.09 -7.61 6.41
CA ASP A 48 -9.02 -7.77 7.53
C ASP A 48 -10.00 -6.58 7.62
N SER A 49 -9.54 -5.37 7.27
CA SER A 49 -10.40 -4.19 7.15
C SER A 49 -11.42 -4.35 6.02
N LEU A 50 -11.01 -4.81 4.85
CA LEU A 50 -11.90 -5.08 3.72
C LEU A 50 -12.93 -6.16 4.08
N TYR A 51 -12.48 -7.25 4.70
CA TYR A 51 -13.35 -8.31 5.21
C TYR A 51 -14.39 -7.77 6.19
N SER A 52 -14.00 -6.85 7.09
CA SER A 52 -14.93 -6.21 8.02
C SER A 52 -15.99 -5.36 7.31
N VAL A 53 -15.61 -4.65 6.24
CA VAL A 53 -16.54 -3.87 5.42
C VAL A 53 -17.52 -4.82 4.72
N GLU A 54 -17.02 -5.84 4.05
CA GLU A 54 -17.85 -6.84 3.35
C GLU A 54 -18.86 -7.53 4.29
N LYS A 55 -18.46 -7.79 5.53
CA LYS A 55 -19.35 -8.33 6.55
C LYS A 55 -20.43 -7.31 6.94
N ARG A 56 -20.06 -6.06 7.23
CA ARG A 56 -20.97 -4.97 7.64
C ARG A 56 -21.89 -4.46 6.54
N THR A 57 -21.53 -4.63 5.27
CA THR A 57 -22.38 -4.28 4.11
C THR A 57 -23.10 -5.49 3.53
N GLY A 58 -22.85 -6.70 4.03
CA GLY A 58 -23.51 -7.91 3.51
C GLY A 58 -23.05 -8.34 2.13
N THR A 59 -21.94 -7.80 1.62
CA THR A 59 -21.37 -8.17 0.32
C THR A 59 -20.38 -9.34 0.39
N HIS A 60 -20.06 -9.82 1.60
CA HIS A 60 -19.13 -10.93 1.79
C HIS A 60 -19.59 -12.20 1.04
N LYS A 61 -18.64 -12.95 0.46
CA LYS A 61 -18.90 -14.14 -0.37
C LYS A 61 -19.79 -15.22 0.27
N ASN A 62 -19.70 -15.41 1.60
CA ASN A 62 -20.56 -16.36 2.32
C ASN A 62 -22.05 -15.94 2.37
N TYR A 63 -22.36 -14.73 1.91
CA TYR A 63 -23.71 -14.22 1.67
C TYR A 63 -24.02 -14.19 0.17
N ARG A 64 -23.43 -15.09 -0.66
CA ARG A 64 -23.84 -15.39 -2.05
C ARG A 64 -24.67 -16.68 -2.10
N ASN A 65 -25.62 -16.74 -3.06
CA ASN A 65 -26.61 -17.82 -3.12
C ASN A 65 -25.92 -19.09 -3.60
N ASP A 66 -25.29 -19.79 -2.68
CA ASP A 66 -24.62 -21.03 -2.98
C ASP A 66 -25.37 -22.15 -2.25
N LYS A 67 -25.79 -23.18 -2.99
CA LYS A 67 -26.55 -24.33 -2.46
C LYS A 67 -25.87 -24.95 -1.23
N TYR A 68 -24.52 -24.94 -1.23
CA TYR A 68 -23.70 -25.44 -0.14
C TYR A 68 -23.89 -24.66 1.18
N HIS A 69 -24.21 -23.36 1.12
CA HIS A 69 -24.45 -22.55 2.30
C HIS A 69 -25.86 -22.71 2.89
N GLU A 70 -26.85 -23.05 2.06
CA GLU A 70 -28.21 -23.40 2.52
C GLU A 70 -28.21 -24.68 3.35
N GLU A 71 -27.46 -25.70 2.92
CA GLU A 71 -27.38 -27.00 3.61
C GLU A 71 -26.67 -26.91 4.97
N LEU A 72 -25.70 -26.00 5.09
CA LEU A 72 -24.88 -25.86 6.29
C LEU A 72 -25.54 -25.04 7.42
N ASN A 73 -26.65 -24.33 7.17
CA ASN A 73 -27.35 -23.45 8.14
C ASN A 73 -26.47 -22.40 8.89
N HIS A 74 -25.19 -22.29 8.56
CA HIS A 74 -24.23 -21.46 9.29
C HIS A 74 -24.28 -19.98 8.89
N TYR A 75 -24.84 -19.64 7.72
CA TYR A 75 -24.88 -18.26 7.21
C TYR A 75 -26.31 -17.85 6.84
N ALA A 76 -26.66 -16.59 7.13
CA ALA A 76 -27.89 -15.99 6.62
C ALA A 76 -27.72 -15.67 5.13
N TYR A 77 -28.77 -15.86 4.33
CA TYR A 77 -28.77 -15.56 2.89
C TYR A 77 -30.00 -14.73 2.50
N GLY A 78 -29.91 -13.94 1.42
CA GLY A 78 -31.00 -13.08 0.93
C GLY A 78 -31.47 -12.07 1.97
N ASP A 79 -32.78 -11.89 2.12
CA ASP A 79 -33.35 -10.92 3.08
C ASP A 79 -32.98 -11.23 4.54
N ARG A 80 -32.71 -12.50 4.87
CA ARG A 80 -32.32 -12.94 6.22
C ARG A 80 -30.95 -12.41 6.65
N VAL A 81 -30.12 -11.96 5.71
CA VAL A 81 -28.83 -11.29 5.99
C VAL A 81 -29.06 -9.98 6.75
N TRP A 82 -30.19 -9.33 6.48
CA TRP A 82 -30.61 -8.08 7.09
C TRP A 82 -31.43 -8.32 8.36
N GLU A 83 -32.21 -9.41 8.42
CA GLU A 83 -33.00 -9.77 9.62
C GLU A 83 -32.14 -10.13 10.86
N ARG A 84 -30.98 -10.77 10.66
CA ARG A 84 -30.08 -11.13 11.79
C ARG A 84 -29.17 -9.99 12.23
N ARG A 85 -29.13 -8.87 11.51
CA ARG A 85 -28.28 -7.73 11.86
C ARG A 85 -29.12 -6.71 12.61
N HIS A 86 -28.69 -6.35 13.81
CA HIS A 86 -29.23 -5.17 14.48
C HIS A 86 -28.92 -3.95 13.61
N GLU A 87 -29.82 -2.96 13.58
CA GLU A 87 -29.66 -1.68 12.87
C GLU A 87 -28.32 -0.99 13.15
N GLN A 88 -27.68 -1.28 14.29
CA GLN A 88 -26.38 -0.73 14.69
C GLN A 88 -25.16 -1.40 14.01
N ASP A 89 -25.33 -2.56 13.37
CA ASP A 89 -24.23 -3.32 12.74
C ASP A 89 -24.09 -3.06 11.22
N VAL A 90 -25.06 -2.36 10.62
CA VAL A 90 -25.10 -2.06 9.18
C VAL A 90 -24.68 -0.60 8.97
N ASP A 91 -23.45 -0.41 8.51
CA ASP A 91 -22.85 0.92 8.35
C ASP A 91 -22.53 1.17 6.88
N PHE A 92 -23.58 1.43 6.09
CA PHE A 92 -23.46 1.81 4.68
C PHE A 92 -22.92 3.22 4.49
N GLU A 93 -23.15 4.12 5.46
CA GLU A 93 -22.70 5.51 5.38
C GLU A 93 -21.19 5.63 5.49
N ALA A 94 -20.53 4.86 6.38
CA ALA A 94 -19.08 4.88 6.50
C ALA A 94 -18.36 3.89 5.57
N ALA A 95 -19.08 2.98 4.91
CA ALA A 95 -18.48 1.99 4.01
C ALA A 95 -17.68 2.63 2.86
N PRO A 96 -18.19 3.64 2.12
CA PRO A 96 -17.43 4.35 1.10
C PRO A 96 -16.13 4.95 1.66
N GLY A 97 -16.19 5.63 2.80
CA GLY A 97 -15.01 6.24 3.43
C GLY A 97 -13.95 5.20 3.81
N LYS A 98 -14.37 4.06 4.37
CA LYS A 98 -13.47 2.94 4.71
C LYS A 98 -12.84 2.31 3.46
N ILE A 99 -13.62 2.10 2.39
CA ILE A 99 -13.11 1.56 1.12
C ILE A 99 -12.10 2.51 0.49
N THR A 100 -12.40 3.81 0.44
CA THR A 100 -11.46 4.82 -0.06
C THR A 100 -10.15 4.80 0.73
N SER A 101 -10.22 4.76 2.06
CA SER A 101 -9.03 4.66 2.91
C SER A 101 -8.19 3.41 2.59
N ILE A 102 -8.83 2.25 2.44
CA ILE A 102 -8.15 0.99 2.08
C ILE A 102 -7.51 1.11 0.69
N ALA A 103 -8.21 1.70 -0.28
CA ALA A 103 -7.70 1.90 -1.63
C ALA A 103 -6.46 2.80 -1.64
N SER A 104 -6.48 3.91 -0.88
CA SER A 104 -5.31 4.78 -0.71
C SER A 104 -4.14 4.04 -0.05
N ASP A 105 -4.41 3.22 0.96
CA ASP A 105 -3.40 2.39 1.62
C ASP A 105 -2.76 1.36 0.67
N CYS A 106 -3.58 0.71 -0.17
CA CYS A 106 -3.11 -0.18 -1.24
C CYS A 106 -2.22 0.56 -2.24
N ALA A 107 -2.67 1.73 -2.73
CA ALA A 107 -1.89 2.54 -3.68
C ALA A 107 -0.55 3.00 -3.09
N MET A 108 -0.51 3.37 -1.80
CA MET A 108 0.72 3.71 -1.10
C MET A 108 1.67 2.50 -1.00
N THR A 109 1.12 1.32 -0.75
CA THR A 109 1.90 0.08 -0.63
C THR A 109 2.43 -0.37 -1.98
N GLU A 110 1.63 -0.28 -3.04
CA GLU A 110 2.05 -0.49 -4.44
C GLU A 110 3.22 0.43 -4.81
N ALA A 111 3.10 1.73 -4.54
CA ALA A 111 4.16 2.70 -4.83
C ALA A 111 5.46 2.40 -4.05
N LYS A 112 5.36 1.93 -2.80
CA LYS A 112 6.52 1.48 -2.02
C LYS A 112 7.17 0.24 -2.65
N CYS A 113 6.38 -0.73 -3.09
CA CYS A 113 6.88 -1.93 -3.75
C CYS A 113 7.61 -1.59 -5.05
N GLN A 114 7.09 -0.68 -5.88
CA GLN A 114 7.73 -0.24 -7.11
C GLN A 114 9.11 0.42 -6.85
N VAL A 115 9.21 1.27 -5.82
CA VAL A 115 10.50 1.86 -5.42
C VAL A 115 11.48 0.79 -4.94
N ASN A 116 10.97 -0.20 -4.20
CA ASN A 116 11.78 -1.29 -3.70
C ASN A 116 12.24 -2.23 -4.82
N GLU A 117 11.43 -2.44 -5.87
CA GLU A 117 11.81 -3.19 -7.08
C GLU A 117 12.98 -2.51 -7.79
N SER A 118 12.90 -1.20 -8.02
CA SER A 118 14.03 -0.44 -8.60
C SER A 118 15.30 -0.52 -7.74
N LEU A 119 15.16 -0.60 -6.42
CA LEU A 119 16.31 -0.77 -5.52
C LEU A 119 16.89 -2.20 -5.59
N LEU A 120 16.07 -3.22 -5.83
CA LEU A 120 16.53 -4.59 -6.02
C LEU A 120 17.28 -4.73 -7.35
N ASP A 121 16.76 -4.14 -8.43
CA ASP A 121 17.46 -4.08 -9.71
C ASP A 121 18.83 -3.40 -9.55
N TRP A 122 18.88 -2.32 -8.77
CA TRP A 122 20.13 -1.65 -8.41
C TRP A 122 21.12 -2.55 -7.66
N ILE A 123 20.65 -3.29 -6.65
CA ILE A 123 21.48 -4.24 -5.89
C ILE A 123 22.04 -5.32 -6.83
N GLN A 124 21.22 -5.79 -7.77
CA GLN A 124 21.60 -6.80 -8.75
C GLN A 124 22.67 -6.27 -9.72
N GLU A 125 22.50 -5.07 -10.28
CA GLU A 125 23.48 -4.45 -11.17
C GLU A 125 24.84 -4.22 -10.47
N LEU A 126 24.80 -3.84 -9.19
CA LEU A 126 26.01 -3.67 -8.38
C LEU A 126 26.70 -5.01 -8.13
N ASN A 127 25.93 -6.07 -7.84
CA ASN A 127 26.46 -7.43 -7.72
C ASN A 127 27.12 -7.91 -9.02
N ASP A 128 26.48 -7.69 -10.16
CA ASP A 128 26.99 -8.09 -11.47
C ASP A 128 28.26 -7.31 -11.84
N SER A 129 28.36 -6.06 -11.39
CA SER A 129 29.57 -5.25 -11.54
C SER A 129 30.71 -5.74 -10.63
N LEU A 130 30.41 -6.19 -9.41
CA LEU A 130 31.39 -6.79 -8.48
C LEU A 130 31.96 -8.11 -9.02
N ALA A 131 31.15 -8.85 -9.78
CA ALA A 131 31.55 -10.12 -10.37
C ALA A 131 32.50 -9.97 -11.57
N LYS A 132 32.60 -8.78 -12.18
CA LYS A 132 33.47 -8.54 -13.34
C LYS A 132 34.92 -8.37 -12.88
N PRO A 133 35.89 -9.08 -13.49
CA PRO A 133 37.31 -8.91 -13.16
C PRO A 133 37.77 -7.48 -13.52
N ASN A 134 38.29 -6.76 -12.53
CA ASN A 134 38.72 -5.35 -12.63
C ASN A 134 39.73 -5.13 -13.77
N THR A 135 39.41 -4.26 -14.72
CA THR A 135 40.42 -3.61 -15.59
C THR A 135 40.63 -2.13 -15.28
N ASP A 136 39.79 -1.50 -14.44
CA ASP A 136 39.90 -0.05 -14.18
C ASP A 136 39.54 0.33 -12.73
N ASP A 137 40.47 1.00 -12.05
CA ASP A 137 40.44 1.37 -10.62
C ASP A 137 39.37 2.41 -10.26
N GLY A 138 38.72 3.02 -11.28
CA GLY A 138 37.68 4.07 -11.12
C GLY A 138 36.24 3.61 -11.40
N SER A 139 36.01 2.31 -11.62
CA SER A 139 34.68 1.76 -11.96
C SER A 139 33.69 1.92 -10.80
N TRP A 140 34.16 1.75 -9.55
CA TRP A 140 33.34 1.81 -8.34
C TRP A 140 32.77 3.20 -8.04
N ASP A 141 33.60 4.24 -8.09
CA ASP A 141 33.17 5.61 -7.83
C ASP A 141 32.17 6.10 -8.88
N ARG A 142 32.39 5.72 -10.15
CA ARG A 142 31.47 6.06 -11.25
C ARG A 142 30.15 5.32 -11.16
N ALA A 143 30.17 4.04 -10.77
CA ALA A 143 28.95 3.30 -10.47
C ALA A 143 28.20 4.01 -9.34
N CYS A 144 28.82 4.24 -8.18
CA CYS A 144 28.19 4.94 -7.06
C CYS A 144 27.60 6.32 -7.43
N LEU A 145 28.31 7.12 -8.23
CA LEU A 145 27.86 8.45 -8.65
C LEU A 145 26.69 8.42 -9.65
N ASN A 146 26.75 7.58 -10.68
CA ASN A 146 25.64 7.42 -11.63
C ASN A 146 24.38 6.92 -10.92
N LEU A 147 24.55 6.09 -9.89
CA LEU A 147 23.47 5.50 -9.12
C LEU A 147 22.81 6.52 -8.18
N MET A 148 23.58 7.45 -7.59
CA MET A 148 23.02 8.59 -6.86
C MET A 148 22.18 9.50 -7.77
N ALA A 149 22.67 9.77 -8.99
CA ALA A 149 21.95 10.57 -9.96
C ALA A 149 20.64 9.89 -10.44
N GLN A 150 20.65 8.57 -10.65
CA GLN A 150 19.47 7.81 -11.06
C GLN A 150 18.39 7.78 -9.98
N ARG A 151 18.79 7.66 -8.70
CA ARG A 151 17.89 7.78 -7.55
C ARG A 151 17.22 9.15 -7.48
N ASP A 152 17.95 10.23 -7.70
CA ASP A 152 17.39 11.59 -7.65
C ASP A 152 16.36 11.81 -8.77
N SER A 153 16.59 11.24 -9.96
CA SER A 153 15.59 11.24 -11.05
C SER A 153 14.33 10.44 -10.68
N ALA A 154 14.47 9.24 -10.11
CA ALA A 154 13.33 8.42 -9.71
C ALA A 154 12.49 9.06 -8.59
N LEU A 155 13.14 9.69 -7.61
CA LEU A 155 12.46 10.44 -6.54
C LEU A 155 11.68 11.64 -7.06
N ASN A 156 12.18 12.32 -8.09
CA ASN A 156 11.44 13.40 -8.74
C ASN A 156 10.22 12.86 -9.48
N LEU A 157 10.36 11.74 -10.19
CA LEU A 157 9.29 11.12 -10.97
C LEU A 157 8.14 10.63 -10.06
N GLN A 158 8.48 10.03 -8.92
CA GLN A 158 7.51 9.59 -7.92
C GLN A 158 6.73 10.74 -7.27
N LYS A 159 7.38 11.88 -7.02
CA LYS A 159 6.69 13.09 -6.53
C LYS A 159 5.66 13.60 -7.55
N THR A 160 5.99 13.55 -8.84
CA THR A 160 5.06 13.90 -9.92
C THR A 160 3.91 12.90 -10.05
N GLU A 161 4.16 11.59 -9.97
CA GLU A 161 3.09 10.57 -10.09
C GLU A 161 2.12 10.60 -8.91
N ALA A 162 2.64 10.76 -7.68
CA ALA A 162 1.80 10.94 -6.51
C ALA A 162 0.91 12.20 -6.62
N ALA A 163 1.46 13.30 -7.15
CA ALA A 163 0.69 14.52 -7.41
C ALA A 163 -0.36 14.35 -8.53
N LEU A 164 -0.08 13.52 -9.54
CA LEU A 164 -1.01 13.24 -10.64
C LEU A 164 -2.17 12.34 -10.18
N ARG A 165 -1.90 11.29 -9.40
CA ARG A 165 -2.94 10.42 -8.80
C ARG A 165 -3.82 11.21 -7.82
N ASP A 166 -3.23 12.06 -6.98
CA ASP A 166 -3.97 12.95 -6.07
C ASP A 166 -4.89 13.91 -6.86
N SER A 167 -4.41 14.42 -8.01
CA SER A 167 -5.23 15.26 -8.89
C SER A 167 -6.39 14.51 -9.55
N SER A 168 -6.21 13.25 -9.97
CA SER A 168 -7.28 12.47 -10.57
C SER A 168 -8.36 12.06 -9.58
N ASP A 169 -7.96 11.63 -8.38
CA ASP A 169 -8.89 11.23 -7.32
C ASP A 169 -9.67 12.45 -6.80
N MET A 170 -8.98 13.59 -6.64
CA MET A 170 -9.61 14.84 -6.24
C MET A 170 -10.61 15.34 -7.31
N ARG A 171 -10.34 15.13 -8.61
CA ARG A 171 -11.28 15.43 -9.69
C ARG A 171 -12.49 14.51 -9.67
N ALA A 172 -12.31 13.22 -9.42
CA ALA A 172 -13.42 12.27 -9.32
C ALA A 172 -14.37 12.62 -8.16
N ILE A 173 -13.80 12.94 -6.98
CA ILE A 173 -14.58 13.39 -5.82
C ILE A 173 -15.32 14.70 -6.12
N ALA A 174 -14.67 15.66 -6.77
CA ALA A 174 -15.29 16.92 -7.15
C ALA A 174 -16.46 16.73 -8.13
N TRP A 175 -16.35 15.80 -9.09
CA TRP A 175 -17.46 15.50 -10.00
C TRP A 175 -18.67 14.88 -9.28
N VAL A 176 -18.41 13.96 -8.35
CA VAL A 176 -19.48 13.34 -7.55
C VAL A 176 -20.17 14.36 -6.66
N THR A 177 -19.42 15.22 -5.97
CA THR A 177 -20.03 16.26 -5.13
C THR A 177 -20.80 17.28 -5.96
N LEU A 178 -20.29 17.70 -7.11
CA LEU A 178 -20.94 18.68 -7.98
C LEU A 178 -22.25 18.13 -8.60
N ALA A 179 -22.33 16.83 -8.85
CA ALA A 179 -23.55 16.18 -9.31
C ALA A 179 -24.60 16.02 -8.19
N PHE A 180 -24.18 15.70 -6.97
CA PHE A 180 -25.09 15.34 -5.88
C PHE A 180 -25.46 16.49 -4.94
N LEU A 181 -24.62 17.53 -4.78
CA LEU A 181 -24.93 18.68 -3.92
C LEU A 181 -26.21 19.44 -4.34
N PRO A 182 -26.41 19.76 -5.63
CA PRO A 182 -27.63 20.46 -6.05
C PRO A 182 -28.88 19.61 -5.85
N ALA A 183 -28.78 18.31 -6.14
CA ALA A 183 -29.90 17.37 -5.99
C ALA A 183 -30.31 17.19 -4.52
N THR A 184 -29.33 17.06 -3.62
CA THR A 184 -29.57 16.96 -2.17
C THR A 184 -30.11 18.26 -1.58
N PHE A 185 -29.63 19.42 -2.05
CA PHE A 185 -30.17 20.72 -1.65
C PHE A 185 -31.64 20.90 -2.04
N VAL A 186 -32.01 20.54 -3.28
CA VAL A 186 -33.40 20.61 -3.75
C VAL A 186 -34.30 19.64 -2.99
N ALA A 187 -33.84 18.40 -2.75
CA ALA A 187 -34.59 17.42 -1.97
C ALA A 187 -34.88 17.90 -0.54
N TYR A 188 -33.91 18.54 0.11
CA TYR A 188 -34.09 19.14 1.44
C TYR A 188 -35.10 20.29 1.42
N PHE A 189 -35.06 21.15 0.40
CA PHE A 189 -35.96 22.29 0.27
C PHE A 189 -37.44 21.88 0.14
N PHE A 190 -37.72 20.78 -0.57
CA PHE A 190 -39.08 20.24 -0.71
C PHE A 190 -39.55 19.43 0.49
N LEU A 191 -38.64 18.92 1.34
CA LEU A 191 -39.01 18.19 2.56
C LEU A 191 -39.43 19.13 3.71
N GLN A 192 -39.13 20.43 3.60
CA GLN A 192 -39.42 21.47 4.60
C GLN A 192 -40.64 22.36 4.27
N LEU A 193 -41.30 22.09 3.14
CA LEU A 193 -42.56 22.70 2.69
C LEU A 193 -43.72 21.74 2.98
#